data_AF-A0A3A9VVR2-F1
#
_entry.id   AF-A0A3A9VVR2-F1
#
_cell.length_a   1.000
_cell.length_b   1.000
_cell.length_c   1.000
_cell.angle_alpha   90.00
_cell.angle_beta   90.00
_cell.angle_gamma   90.00
#
_symmetry.space_group_name_H-M   'P 1'
#
loop_
_entity.id
_entity.type
_entity.pdbx_description
1 polymer ?
#
loop_
_entity_poly.entity_id
_entity_poly.type
_entity_poly.pdbx_seq_one_letter_code
_entity_poly.pdbx_strand_id
1 'polypeptide(L)'
;MTRSEFKKHIEKTFYELKLYAELHYGQELPNDFEFEWCLVEKTKAIGNNDIIELITDKVYLNEKEIYPCVDLVAEKITLDNRIYISGRISGHKPREFGNGWNNRPGPFIYGLAWIY
;
A
#
# COMPACT_ATOMS: atom_id res chain seq x y z
N MET A 1 15.95 -8.10 -1.37
CA MET A 1 15.61 -6.81 -0.73
C MET A 1 15.49 -7.06 0.77
N THR A 2 16.23 -6.30 1.57
CA THR A 2 16.17 -6.38 3.04
C THR A 2 14.84 -5.85 3.56
N ARG A 3 14.45 -6.22 4.79
CA ARG A 3 13.22 -5.75 5.42
C ARG A 3 13.18 -4.21 5.56
N SER A 4 14.32 -3.58 5.84
CA SER A 4 14.43 -2.12 5.97
C SER A 4 14.24 -1.43 4.61
N GLU A 5 14.83 -1.96 3.54
CA GLU A 5 14.59 -1.47 2.17
C GLU A 5 13.12 -1.64 1.77
N PHE A 6 12.49 -2.75 2.15
CA PHE A 6 11.08 -2.99 1.89
C PHE A 6 10.17 -1.97 2.58
N LYS A 7 10.46 -1.63 3.85
CA LYS A 7 9.74 -0.56 4.57
C LYS A 7 9.84 0.79 3.86
N LYS A 8 11.03 1.18 3.42
CA LYS A 8 11.23 2.40 2.62
C LYS A 8 10.50 2.34 1.28
N HIS A 9 10.40 1.15 0.69
CA HIS A 9 9.64 0.95 -0.53
C HIS A 9 8.14 1.19 -0.31
N ILE A 10 7.56 0.69 0.79
CA ILE A 10 6.16 0.97 1.17
C ILE A 10 5.93 2.47 1.33
N GLU A 11 6.77 3.16 2.08
CA GLU A 11 6.69 4.61 2.29
C GLU A 11 6.67 5.37 0.96
N LYS A 12 7.59 5.02 0.06
CA LYS A 12 7.65 5.61 -1.28
C LYS A 12 6.38 5.33 -2.08
N THR A 13 5.85 4.11 -2.04
CA THR A 13 4.62 3.73 -2.75
C THR A 13 3.42 4.54 -2.27
N PHE A 14 3.29 4.82 -0.97
CA PHE A 14 2.20 5.63 -0.44
C PHE A 14 2.28 7.09 -0.92
N TYR A 15 3.50 7.65 -0.98
CA TYR A 15 3.71 8.98 -1.56
C TYR A 15 3.36 9.00 -3.06
N GLU A 16 3.77 7.98 -3.82
CA GLU A 16 3.45 7.86 -5.24
C GLU A 16 1.93 7.70 -5.49
N LEU A 17 1.23 6.96 -4.62
CA LEU A 17 -0.23 6.80 -4.67
C LEU A 17 -0.93 8.12 -4.34
N LYS A 18 -0.50 8.85 -3.30
CA LYS A 18 -1.03 10.19 -2.98
C LYS A 18 -0.86 11.13 -4.16
N LEU A 19 0.35 11.24 -4.71
CA LEU A 19 0.62 12.09 -5.86
C LEU A 19 -0.24 11.70 -7.07
N TYR A 20 -0.42 10.39 -7.31
CA TYR A 20 -1.30 9.91 -8.37
C TYR A 20 -2.76 10.35 -8.16
N ALA A 21 -3.25 10.27 -6.92
CA ALA A 21 -4.59 10.74 -6.56
C ALA A 21 -4.74 12.27 -6.73
N GLU A 22 -3.79 13.06 -6.22
CA GLU A 22 -3.80 14.52 -6.34
C GLU A 22 -3.83 14.98 -7.80
N LEU A 23 -3.00 14.36 -8.66
CA LEU A 23 -3.00 14.62 -10.09
C LEU A 23 -4.31 14.22 -10.77
N HIS A 24 -4.94 13.13 -10.34
CA HIS A 24 -6.19 12.65 -10.91
C HIS A 24 -7.38 13.54 -10.54
N TYR A 25 -7.47 14.00 -9.29
CA TYR A 25 -8.57 14.82 -8.79
C TYR A 25 -8.33 16.34 -8.91
N GLY A 26 -7.10 16.76 -9.20
CA GLY A 26 -6.75 18.17 -9.34
C GLY A 26 -6.79 18.96 -8.02
N GLN A 27 -6.58 18.29 -6.89
CA GLN A 27 -6.58 18.90 -5.55
C GLN A 27 -5.48 18.31 -4.67
N GLU A 28 -5.01 19.09 -3.70
CA GLU A 28 -4.10 18.59 -2.67
C GLU A 28 -4.85 17.69 -1.68
N LEU A 29 -4.23 16.56 -1.30
CA LEU A 29 -4.80 15.60 -0.37
C LEU A 29 -4.05 15.60 0.97
N PRO A 30 -4.67 15.08 2.04
CA PRO A 30 -4.01 14.98 3.34
C PRO A 30 -2.72 14.16 3.32
N ASN A 31 -1.80 14.47 4.24
CA ASN A 31 -0.50 13.79 4.35
C ASN A 31 -0.50 12.57 5.27
N ASP A 32 -1.64 12.29 5.91
CA ASP A 32 -1.81 11.16 6.82
C ASP A 32 -2.70 10.09 6.19
N PHE A 33 -2.47 8.85 6.59
CA PHE A 33 -3.11 7.68 6.00
C PHE A 33 -3.82 6.85 7.06
N GLU A 34 -4.89 6.20 6.61
CA GLU A 34 -5.56 5.12 7.30
C GLU A 34 -5.54 3.90 6.37
N PHE A 35 -5.25 2.71 6.90
CA PHE A 35 -5.15 1.50 6.10
C PHE A 35 -5.98 0.37 6.69
N GLU A 36 -6.64 -0.41 5.81
CA GLU A 36 -7.34 -1.64 6.19
C GLU A 36 -7.07 -2.77 5.18
N TRP A 37 -6.79 -3.98 5.67
CA TRP A 37 -6.75 -5.18 4.85
C TRP A 37 -8.17 -5.66 4.47
N CYS A 38 -8.43 -5.86 3.19
CA CYS A 38 -9.62 -6.52 2.65
C CYS A 38 -9.51 -8.06 2.77
N LEU A 39 -9.41 -8.55 4.01
CA LEU A 39 -9.34 -9.97 4.37
C LEU A 39 -10.58 -10.39 5.19
N VAL A 40 -10.73 -11.70 5.44
CA VAL A 40 -11.77 -12.24 6.34
C VAL A 40 -11.66 -11.61 7.73
N GLU A 41 -10.43 -11.43 8.21
CA GLU A 41 -10.14 -10.63 9.41
C GLU A 41 -9.63 -9.25 8.99
N LYS A 42 -10.52 -8.25 9.10
CA LYS A 42 -10.17 -6.85 8.87
C LYS A 42 -9.21 -6.38 9.94
N THR A 43 -7.98 -6.07 9.54
CA THR A 43 -6.98 -5.44 10.40
C THR A 43 -6.74 -4.03 9.88
N LYS A 44 -6.77 -3.06 10.79
CA LYS A 44 -6.64 -1.62 10.49
C LYS A 44 -5.43 -1.02 11.21
N ALA A 45 -4.78 -0.06 10.56
CA ALA A 45 -3.73 0.78 11.14
C ALA A 45 -3.96 2.25 10.75
N ILE A 46 -3.51 3.16 11.61
CA ILE A 46 -3.60 4.62 11.40
C ILE A 46 -2.20 5.19 11.60
N GLY A 47 -1.78 6.08 10.71
CA GLY A 47 -0.47 6.71 10.77
C GLY A 47 0.62 5.90 10.08
N ASN A 48 1.57 6.61 9.47
CA ASN A 48 2.52 6.03 8.51
C ASN A 48 3.31 4.84 9.09
N ASN A 49 3.84 4.96 10.30
CA ASN A 49 4.68 3.92 10.90
C ASN A 49 3.90 2.62 11.13
N ASP A 50 2.72 2.70 11.74
CA ASP A 50 1.90 1.54 12.06
C ASP A 50 1.40 0.84 10.79
N ILE A 51 1.09 1.63 9.74
CA ILE A 51 0.71 1.10 8.44
C ILE A 51 1.89 0.38 7.77
N ILE A 52 3.09 0.97 7.80
CA ILE A 52 4.30 0.36 7.23
C ILE A 52 4.63 -0.96 7.95
N GLU A 53 4.55 -1.00 9.29
CA GLU A 53 4.76 -2.24 10.05
C GLU A 53 3.71 -3.29 9.70
N LEU A 54 2.43 -2.92 9.70
CA LEU A 54 1.33 -3.84 9.40
C LEU A 54 1.45 -4.44 7.98
N ILE A 55 1.83 -3.63 6.99
CA ILE A 55 2.05 -4.12 5.63
C ILE A 55 3.28 -5.01 5.57
N THR A 56 4.38 -4.61 6.20
CA THR A 56 5.62 -5.40 6.23
C THR A 56 5.38 -6.78 6.84
N ASP A 57 4.68 -6.86 7.97
CA ASP A 57 4.40 -8.12 8.67
C ASP A 57 3.60 -9.11 7.84
N LYS A 58 2.72 -8.62 6.96
CA LYS A 58 1.88 -9.48 6.12
C LYS A 58 2.51 -9.83 4.78
N VAL A 59 3.30 -8.92 4.20
CA VAL A 59 3.78 -9.02 2.81
C VAL A 59 5.22 -9.56 2.74
N TYR A 60 6.05 -9.25 3.73
CA TYR A 60 7.47 -9.62 3.77
C TYR A 60 7.69 -10.78 4.74
N LEU A 61 7.90 -11.99 4.22
CA LEU A 61 8.23 -13.15 5.07
C LEU A 61 9.74 -13.20 5.32
N ASN A 62 10.53 -13.07 4.26
CA ASN A 62 11.98 -12.91 4.30
C ASN A 62 12.50 -12.37 2.94
N GLU A 63 13.81 -12.22 2.78
CA GLU A 63 14.44 -11.66 1.58
C GLU A 63 14.13 -12.42 0.28
N LYS A 64 13.79 -13.71 0.39
CA LYS A 64 13.46 -14.59 -0.74
C LYS A 64 11.97 -14.84 -0.92
N GLU A 65 11.16 -14.39 0.03
CA GLU A 65 9.74 -14.69 0.10
C GLU A 65 8.97 -13.41 0.45
N ILE A 66 8.64 -12.65 -0.59
CA ILE A 66 7.79 -11.47 -0.54
C ILE A 66 6.57 -11.75 -1.43
N TYR A 67 5.36 -11.48 -0.92
CA TYR A 67 4.15 -11.61 -1.74
C TYR A 67 4.22 -10.64 -2.93
N PRO A 68 4.13 -11.12 -4.18
CA PRO A 68 4.56 -10.34 -5.33
C PRO A 68 3.51 -9.38 -5.90
N CYS A 69 2.28 -9.42 -5.41
CA CYS A 69 1.15 -8.70 -5.98
C CYS A 69 0.22 -8.26 -4.84
N VAL A 70 0.31 -6.99 -4.48
CA VAL A 70 -0.48 -6.38 -3.42
C VAL A 70 -1.18 -5.16 -4.00
N ASP A 71 -2.51 -5.22 -4.05
CA ASP A 71 -3.34 -4.10 -4.47
C ASP A 71 -3.45 -3.09 -3.32
N LEU A 72 -3.20 -1.82 -3.61
CA LEU A 72 -3.40 -0.68 -2.70
C LEU A 72 -4.33 0.32 -3.36
N VAL A 73 -5.52 0.53 -2.81
CA VAL A 73 -6.52 1.41 -3.41
C VAL A 73 -6.80 2.58 -2.49
N ALA A 74 -6.58 3.81 -2.96
CA ALA A 74 -7.06 5.00 -2.24
C ALA A 74 -8.57 5.15 -2.48
N GLU A 75 -9.37 5.05 -1.42
CA GLU A 75 -10.84 4.95 -1.55
C GLU A 75 -11.58 6.24 -1.26
N LYS A 76 -11.21 6.95 -0.18
CA LYS A 76 -11.90 8.16 0.30
C LYS A 76 -11.04 8.96 1.26
N ILE A 77 -11.49 10.17 1.59
CA ILE A 77 -10.98 10.93 2.74
C ILE A 77 -11.83 10.62 3.97
N THR A 78 -11.19 10.30 5.09
CA THR A 78 -11.88 10.03 6.36
C THR A 78 -12.35 11.31 7.04
N LEU A 79 -13.26 11.21 8.00
CA LEU A 79 -13.69 12.35 8.83
C LEU A 79 -12.54 13.03 9.58
N ASP A 80 -11.50 12.26 9.93
CA ASP A 80 -10.28 12.75 10.57
C ASP A 80 -9.26 13.37 9.57
N ASN A 81 -9.67 13.65 8.33
CA ASN A 81 -8.83 14.22 7.28
C ASN A 81 -7.59 13.35 6.95
N ARG A 82 -7.80 12.05 6.68
CA ARG A 82 -6.77 11.09 6.24
C ARG A 82 -7.17 10.45 4.92
N ILE A 83 -6.20 10.02 4.14
CA ILE A 83 -6.47 9.19 2.96
C ILE A 83 -6.69 7.75 3.43
N TYR A 84 -7.88 7.21 3.21
CA TYR A 84 -8.16 5.80 3.47
C TYR A 84 -7.67 4.93 2.31
N ILE A 85 -6.81 3.95 2.61
CA ILE A 85 -6.26 3.00 1.66
C ILE A 85 -6.73 1.58 2.03
N SER A 86 -7.31 0.87 1.07
CA SER A 86 -7.60 -0.55 1.22
C SER A 86 -6.47 -1.39 0.61
N GLY A 87 -6.15 -2.51 1.25
CA GLY A 87 -5.10 -3.42 0.81
C GLY A 87 -5.62 -4.82 0.49
N ARG A 88 -5.07 -5.47 -0.54
CA ARG A 88 -5.34 -6.89 -0.84
C ARG A 88 -4.09 -7.61 -1.33
N ILE A 89 -3.74 -8.73 -0.71
CA ILE A 89 -2.69 -9.62 -1.22
C ILE A 89 -3.32 -10.58 -2.23
N SER A 90 -2.80 -10.62 -3.45
CA SER A 90 -3.26 -11.60 -4.44
C SER A 90 -2.65 -12.99 -4.14
N GLY A 91 -3.40 -14.05 -4.42
CA GLY A 91 -3.09 -15.42 -4.00
C GLY A 91 -1.86 -16.08 -4.65
N HIS A 92 -0.93 -15.31 -5.21
CA HIS A 92 0.32 -15.83 -5.75
C HIS A 92 1.30 -16.21 -4.64
N LYS A 93 2.12 -17.22 -4.91
CA LYS A 93 3.15 -17.66 -3.97
C LYS A 93 4.19 -16.55 -3.74
N PRO A 94 4.68 -16.38 -2.51
CA PRO A 94 5.83 -15.51 -2.23
C PRO A 94 7.03 -15.86 -3.10
N ARG A 95 7.81 -14.84 -3.45
CA ARG A 95 9.05 -14.97 -4.23
C ARG A 95 10.01 -13.83 -3.93
N GLU A 96 11.20 -13.88 -4.49
CA GLU A 96 12.16 -12.78 -4.43
C GLU A 96 11.56 -11.49 -5.00
N PHE A 97 11.99 -10.36 -4.44
CA PHE A 97 11.61 -9.03 -4.93
C PHE A 97 11.95 -8.90 -6.42
N GLY A 98 11.00 -8.39 -7.19
CA GLY A 98 11.17 -8.18 -8.62
C GLY A 98 10.04 -7.34 -9.17
N ASN A 99 9.90 -7.32 -10.50
CA ASN A 99 8.83 -6.54 -11.12
C ASN A 99 7.46 -7.18 -10.88
N GLY A 100 6.47 -6.32 -10.61
CA GLY A 100 5.05 -6.66 -10.63
C GLY A 100 4.51 -6.78 -12.06
N TRP A 101 3.22 -7.13 -12.19
CA TRP A 101 2.53 -7.27 -13.49
C TRP A 101 2.51 -5.99 -14.31
N ASN A 102 2.57 -4.83 -13.65
CA ASN A 102 2.64 -3.51 -14.27
C ASN A 102 4.06 -3.13 -14.75
N ASN A 103 5.01 -4.07 -14.72
CA ASN A 103 6.43 -3.88 -15.02
C ASN A 103 7.14 -2.79 -14.16
N ARG A 104 6.53 -2.41 -13.02
CA ARG A 104 7.18 -1.57 -12.00
C ARG A 104 7.84 -2.45 -10.95
N PRO A 105 8.83 -1.94 -10.20
CA PRO A 105 9.33 -2.60 -9.00
C PRO A 105 8.13 -2.95 -8.11
N GLY A 106 7.91 -4.25 -7.88
CA GLY A 106 6.79 -4.75 -7.12
C GLY A 106 6.96 -4.50 -5.62
N PRO A 107 6.07 -5.04 -4.77
CA PRO A 107 4.92 -5.87 -5.12
C PRO A 107 3.65 -5.07 -5.38
N PHE A 108 3.69 -3.75 -5.24
CA PHE A 108 2.49 -2.94 -5.16
C PHE A 108 1.92 -2.58 -6.53
N ILE A 109 0.62 -2.80 -6.65
CA ILE A 109 -0.22 -2.27 -7.72
C ILE A 109 -1.17 -1.30 -7.03
N TYR A 110 -1.18 -0.05 -7.44
CA TYR A 110 -2.00 0.95 -6.77
C TYR A 110 -2.97 1.64 -7.72
N GLY A 111 -4.13 2.00 -7.19
CA GLY A 111 -5.24 2.57 -7.92
C GLY A 111 -6.10 3.48 -7.05
N LEU A 112 -7.12 4.07 -7.68
CA LEU A 112 -8.05 4.98 -7.04
C LEU A 112 -9.45 4.35 -7.16
N ALA A 113 -10.19 4.30 -6.06
CA ALA A 113 -11.64 4.20 -6.13
C ALA A 113 -12.22 5.61 -6.19
N TRP A 114 -13.53 5.77 -6.34
CA TRP A 114 -14.16 7.09 -6.40
C TRP A 114 -14.03 7.83 -5.06
N ILE A 115 -12.95 8.59 -4.87
CA ILE A 115 -12.72 9.46 -3.72
C ILE A 115 -13.67 10.66 -3.84
N TYR A 116 -14.71 10.71 -2.99
CA TYR A 116 -15.58 11.87 -2.78
C TYR A 116 -15.58 12.27 -1.30
#